data_AF-A0A9Q8P5U3-F1
#
_entry.id   AF-A0A9Q8P5U3-F1
#
_cell.length_a   1.000
_cell.length_b   1.000
_cell.length_c   1.000
_cell.angle_alpha   90.00
_cell.angle_beta   90.00
_cell.angle_gamma   90.00
#
_symmetry.space_group_name_H-M   'P 1'
#
loop_
_entity.id
_entity.type
_entity.pdbx_description
1 polymer ?
#
loop_
_entity_poly.entity_id
_entity_poly.type
_entity_poly.pdbx_seq_one_letter_code
_entity_poly.pdbx_strand_id
1 'polypeptide(L)'
;MKDSSIMYDTDNHVLCEYTARPGWFDLEDIDERGLPTRFIRHNAAGKWKFWTHGHDFTAGAMRSYVTSSGTCSLDLGVPTFARHENIMLREAYRGMPPRPDLPIERLWERYQHLVLRQDRDDSAIKALLKNLSEEDFQINDSVDKFLMEKHTEMACDLKGKRDLLTGNVARLVTVEHDDIVAALVRGKSYAKTIVMGHPNPDADSIVSAVSEAARRTLLDPDQPCMPYAESMPPEVAHILGSELADIVVASAFNADNEVVLVDCQSSPDLRRNLVKAVVNHHPVTTEFPYYVARSSEVSWSTTLQVYFKYLGSGFDLGPLAAKVLAEATIVEAEPELMETMSTTDNLAMTA
;
A
#
# COMPACT_ATOMS: atom_id res chain seq x y z
N MET A 1 37.32 25.03 24.47
CA MET A 1 36.14 24.66 23.64
C MET A 1 35.74 25.91 22.89
N LYS A 2 35.68 25.88 21.56
CA LYS A 2 35.17 27.00 20.77
C LYS A 2 33.64 26.93 20.82
N ASP A 3 32.99 28.06 21.10
CA ASP A 3 31.55 28.19 20.98
C ASP A 3 31.13 27.85 19.54
N SER A 4 30.46 26.73 19.35
CA SER A 4 30.06 26.18 18.05
C SER A 4 28.79 26.85 17.48
N SER A 5 28.50 28.09 17.89
CA SER A 5 27.21 28.76 17.69
C SER A 5 27.27 30.02 16.83
N ILE A 6 28.44 30.37 16.29
CA ILE A 6 28.63 31.55 15.45
C ILE A 6 28.51 31.15 13.97
N MET A 7 27.46 31.63 13.32
CA MET A 7 27.19 31.38 11.91
C MET A 7 27.55 32.59 11.06
N TYR A 8 28.06 32.31 9.85
CA TYR A 8 28.56 33.31 8.92
C TYR A 8 27.78 33.30 7.61
N ASP A 9 27.60 34.47 6.99
CA ASP A 9 27.09 34.54 5.62
C ASP A 9 28.19 34.28 4.57
N THR A 10 27.82 34.31 3.29
CA THR A 10 28.76 34.16 2.17
C THR A 10 29.89 35.17 2.17
N ASP A 11 29.72 36.32 2.84
CA ASP A 11 30.67 37.42 2.90
C ASP A 11 31.45 37.44 4.23
N ASN A 12 31.37 36.35 5.02
CA ASN A 12 32.00 36.17 6.33
C ASN A 12 31.54 37.17 7.42
N HIS A 13 30.36 37.76 7.28
CA HIS A 13 29.79 38.55 8.36
C HIS A 13 29.17 37.65 9.43
N VAL A 14 29.43 37.98 10.70
CA VAL A 14 28.76 37.37 11.84
C VAL A 14 27.30 37.81 11.83
N LEU A 15 26.39 36.85 11.78
CA LEU A 15 24.96 37.12 11.84
C LEU A 15 24.54 37.32 13.30
N CYS A 16 24.59 38.56 13.79
CA CYS A 16 23.96 38.95 15.05
C CYS A 16 22.45 39.16 14.84
N GLU A 17 21.64 38.60 15.75
CA GLU A 17 20.17 38.69 15.87
C GLU A 17 19.33 37.77 14.95
N TYR A 18 19.03 36.59 15.49
CA TYR A 18 18.17 35.56 14.90
C TYR A 18 16.70 35.96 14.94
N THR A 19 16.24 36.68 13.92
CA THR A 19 14.82 36.65 13.54
C THR A 19 14.60 35.38 12.72
N ALA A 20 13.58 34.59 13.06
CA ALA A 20 13.29 33.33 12.38
C ALA A 20 13.09 33.56 10.88
N ARG A 21 13.98 33.00 10.05
CA ARG A 21 14.00 33.18 8.60
C ARG A 21 14.37 31.86 7.91
N PRO A 22 13.86 31.60 6.71
CA PRO A 22 14.42 30.57 5.85
C PRO A 22 15.83 30.96 5.42
N GLY A 23 16.72 29.98 5.32
CA GLY A 23 18.01 30.15 4.66
C GLY A 23 18.35 28.95 3.76
N TRP A 24 19.44 29.10 3.00
CA TRP A 24 19.96 28.05 2.12
C TRP A 24 21.42 27.73 2.44
N PHE A 25 21.89 26.52 2.14
CA PHE A 25 23.26 26.08 2.38
C PHE A 25 23.68 24.96 1.40
N ASP A 26 24.98 24.67 1.35
CA ASP A 26 25.54 23.51 0.65
C ASP A 26 25.77 22.34 1.62
N LEU A 27 25.66 21.09 1.16
CA LEU A 27 25.91 19.91 2.02
C LEU A 27 27.32 19.87 2.60
N GLU A 28 28.28 20.50 1.92
CA GLU A 28 29.67 20.61 2.38
C GLU A 28 29.80 21.57 3.56
N ASP A 29 28.81 22.46 3.74
CA ASP A 29 28.75 23.45 4.80
C ASP A 29 27.91 22.95 5.99
N ILE A 30 28.06 21.69 6.41
CA ILE A 30 27.39 21.14 7.62
C ILE A 30 28.39 20.76 8.71
N ASP A 31 27.99 20.93 9.97
CA ASP A 31 28.76 20.46 11.11
C ASP A 31 28.48 18.98 11.44
N GLU A 32 29.19 18.46 12.44
CA GLU A 32 29.04 17.09 12.94
C GLU A 32 27.64 16.75 13.49
N ARG A 33 26.78 17.76 13.71
CA ARG A 33 25.39 17.61 14.17
C ARG A 33 24.38 17.71 13.01
N GLY A 34 24.86 17.90 11.78
CA GLY A 34 24.02 18.09 10.60
C GLY A 34 23.44 19.50 10.47
N LEU A 35 23.99 20.48 11.19
CA LEU A 35 23.57 21.89 11.10
C LEU A 35 24.41 22.66 10.09
N PRO A 36 23.82 23.61 9.34
CA PRO A 36 24.61 24.41 8.41
C PRO A 36 25.59 25.34 9.15
N THR A 37 26.83 25.39 8.67
CA THR A 37 27.91 26.26 9.17
C THR A 37 28.02 27.56 8.38
N ARG A 38 27.50 27.58 7.14
CA ARG A 38 27.50 28.74 6.25
C ARG A 38 26.15 28.89 5.55
N PHE A 39 25.71 30.14 5.38
CA PHE A 39 24.44 30.44 4.73
C PHE A 39 24.56 31.20 3.43
N ILE A 40 23.68 30.83 2.52
CA ILE A 40 23.44 31.47 1.24
C ILE A 40 22.14 32.24 1.37
N ARG A 41 22.22 33.57 1.19
CA ARG A 41 21.07 34.48 1.34
C ARG A 41 20.02 34.34 0.23
N HIS A 42 20.38 33.66 -0.86
CA HIS A 42 19.55 33.56 -2.06
C HIS A 42 19.24 32.11 -2.41
N ASN A 43 18.00 31.87 -2.83
CA ASN A 43 17.57 30.58 -3.35
C ASN A 43 18.31 30.27 -4.66
N ALA A 44 18.90 29.08 -4.76
CA ALA A 44 19.54 28.59 -5.98
C ALA A 44 19.35 27.08 -6.12
N ALA A 45 19.33 26.60 -7.36
CA ALA A 45 19.23 25.18 -7.67
C ALA A 45 20.41 24.40 -7.04
N GLY A 46 20.12 23.22 -6.48
CA GLY A 46 21.11 22.38 -5.81
C GLY A 46 21.39 22.73 -4.34
N LYS A 47 20.86 23.84 -3.82
CA LYS A 47 21.03 24.22 -2.41
C LYS A 47 20.00 23.55 -1.50
N TRP A 48 20.35 23.37 -0.23
CA TRP A 48 19.46 22.85 0.80
C TRP A 48 18.84 24.00 1.59
N LYS A 49 17.58 23.86 1.98
CA LYS A 49 16.81 24.83 2.76
C LYS A 49 16.73 24.36 4.21
N PHE A 50 16.80 25.30 5.15
CA PHE A 50 16.61 25.05 6.58
C PHE A 50 15.84 26.22 7.21
N TRP A 51 15.40 26.05 8.46
CA TRP A 51 14.64 27.05 9.20
C TRP A 51 15.17 27.20 10.63
N THR A 52 15.65 28.38 11.01
CA THR A 52 16.10 28.63 12.40
C THR A 52 15.00 29.24 13.23
N HIS A 53 14.85 28.81 14.49
CA HIS A 53 13.95 29.47 15.45
C HIS A 53 14.72 29.83 16.73
N GLY A 54 15.35 31.00 16.76
CA GLY A 54 16.07 31.47 17.95
C GLY A 54 17.30 30.63 18.32
N HIS A 55 17.87 30.93 19.49
CA HIS A 55 19.19 30.49 19.93
C HIS A 55 19.28 29.00 20.31
N ASP A 56 18.15 28.35 20.58
CA ASP A 56 18.11 27.01 21.21
C ASP A 56 17.58 25.90 20.27
N PHE A 57 17.41 26.19 18.98
CA PHE A 57 16.72 25.29 18.05
C PHE A 57 17.65 24.65 17.01
N THR A 58 17.64 23.32 16.96
CA THR A 58 18.41 22.52 15.97
C THR A 58 17.55 22.33 14.71
N ALA A 59 17.80 23.13 13.68
CA ALA A 59 17.09 23.07 12.41
C ALA A 59 17.48 21.84 11.59
N GLY A 60 16.50 21.13 11.01
CA GLY A 60 16.78 20.05 10.06
C GLY A 60 16.94 20.54 8.61
N ALA A 61 17.82 19.89 7.86
CA ALA A 61 18.08 20.11 6.43
C ALA A 61 16.98 19.54 5.51
N MET A 62 16.51 20.30 4.51
CA MET A 62 15.55 19.84 3.48
C MET A 62 16.04 20.22 2.07
N ARG A 63 15.83 19.39 1.03
CA ARG A 63 16.26 19.66 -0.37
C ARG A 63 15.25 20.57 -1.13
N SER A 64 15.71 21.56 -1.90
CA SER A 64 14.92 22.58 -2.68
C SER A 64 14.00 21.98 -3.77
N TYR A 65 12.82 22.50 -4.16
CA TYR A 65 12.16 23.84 -4.21
C TYR A 65 10.72 23.84 -3.59
N VAL A 66 9.93 24.93 -3.41
CA VAL A 66 9.98 26.28 -2.78
C VAL A 66 8.56 26.92 -2.89
N THR A 67 8.24 27.83 -1.96
CA THR A 67 7.05 28.70 -1.75
C THR A 67 6.07 28.99 -2.91
N SER A 68 4.76 28.89 -2.61
CA SER A 68 3.73 29.77 -3.19
C SER A 68 3.01 30.57 -2.09
N SER A 69 2.96 31.89 -2.24
CA SER A 69 1.92 32.78 -1.68
C SER A 69 1.48 32.60 -0.20
N GLY A 70 2.42 32.40 0.74
CA GLY A 70 2.11 32.50 2.19
C GLY A 70 1.65 31.21 2.88
N THR A 71 1.64 30.06 2.21
CA THR A 71 1.36 28.77 2.84
C THR A 71 2.19 27.67 2.14
N CYS A 72 3.08 26.99 2.89
CA CYS A 72 3.96 25.95 2.34
C CYS A 72 3.40 24.55 2.61
N SER A 73 3.24 23.74 1.56
CA SER A 73 3.03 22.29 1.61
C SER A 73 3.71 21.67 0.39
N LEU A 74 4.63 20.70 0.56
CA LEU A 74 4.88 19.64 -0.43
C LEU A 74 5.83 18.53 0.07
N ASP A 75 5.61 17.33 -0.48
CA ASP A 75 6.20 16.02 -0.15
C ASP A 75 7.72 16.01 -0.25
N LEU A 76 8.35 15.38 0.72
CA LEU A 76 9.76 15.01 0.63
C LEU A 76 9.95 13.49 0.42
N GLY A 77 8.88 12.70 0.25
CA GLY A 77 8.99 11.24 0.33
C GLY A 77 9.54 10.79 1.69
N VAL A 78 9.39 11.64 2.71
CA VAL A 78 9.79 11.35 4.08
C VAL A 78 8.80 10.32 4.62
N PRO A 79 9.26 9.18 5.15
CA PRO A 79 8.39 8.17 5.70
C PRO A 79 7.42 8.77 6.72
N THR A 80 6.16 8.36 6.70
CA THR A 80 5.05 8.92 7.50
C THR A 80 5.29 8.86 9.02
N PHE A 81 6.16 7.95 9.46
CA PHE A 81 6.58 7.80 10.86
C PHE A 81 7.79 8.68 11.25
N ALA A 82 8.44 9.34 10.29
CA ALA A 82 9.59 10.20 10.57
C ALA A 82 9.11 11.44 11.33
N ARG A 83 9.21 11.38 12.65
CA ARG A 83 9.05 12.54 13.52
C ARG A 83 10.42 13.16 13.69
N HIS A 84 10.56 14.40 13.24
CA HIS A 84 11.69 15.23 13.62
C HIS A 84 11.16 16.27 14.59
N GLU A 85 11.72 16.34 15.81
CA GLU A 85 11.25 17.27 16.86
C GLU A 85 11.17 18.72 16.37
N ASN A 86 11.97 19.04 15.35
CA ASN A 86 12.20 20.39 14.86
C ASN A 86 11.77 20.64 13.39
N ILE A 87 11.17 19.65 12.68
CA ILE A 87 10.67 19.85 11.31
C ILE A 87 9.16 19.60 11.30
N MET A 88 8.39 20.60 10.88
CA MET A 88 6.96 20.46 10.65
C MET A 88 6.75 19.84 9.25
N LEU A 89 6.65 18.52 9.21
CA LEU A 89 6.25 17.78 8.01
C LEU A 89 4.71 17.88 7.91
N ARG A 90 4.21 18.70 6.98
CA ARG A 90 2.78 18.77 6.68
C ARG A 90 2.44 17.76 5.60
N GLU A 91 1.49 16.88 5.92
CA GLU A 91 0.86 15.98 4.97
C GLU A 91 0.07 16.78 3.93
N ALA A 92 0.63 16.96 2.75
CA ALA A 92 -0.02 17.71 1.67
C ALA A 92 -1.02 16.86 0.88
N TYR A 93 -0.79 15.55 0.78
CA TYR A 93 -1.51 14.68 -0.16
C TYR A 93 -2.82 14.14 0.39
N ARG A 94 -2.90 13.84 1.70
CA ARG A 94 -4.04 13.09 2.27
C ARG A 94 -5.39 13.81 2.21
N GLY A 95 -5.41 15.14 2.06
CA GLY A 95 -6.62 15.94 1.89
C GLY A 95 -6.84 16.45 0.47
N MET A 96 -5.98 16.08 -0.49
CA MET A 96 -6.19 16.48 -1.87
C MET A 96 -7.29 15.64 -2.51
N PRO A 97 -8.21 16.26 -3.27
CA PRO A 97 -9.16 15.50 -4.07
C PRO A 97 -8.39 14.66 -5.12
N PRO A 98 -8.89 13.47 -5.47
CA PRO A 98 -8.32 12.70 -6.57
C PRO A 98 -8.28 13.58 -7.83
N ARG A 99 -7.28 13.38 -8.69
CA ARG A 99 -7.34 13.93 -10.04
C ARG A 99 -8.43 13.15 -10.77
N PRO A 100 -9.59 13.74 -11.04
CA PRO A 100 -10.57 13.05 -11.85
C PRO A 100 -9.91 12.82 -13.20
N ASP A 101 -10.17 11.68 -13.81
CA ASP A 101 -10.02 11.46 -15.26
C ASP A 101 -8.85 10.60 -15.76
N LEU A 102 -8.33 9.68 -14.95
CA LEU A 102 -7.42 8.64 -15.45
C LEU A 102 -8.19 7.44 -16.03
N PRO A 103 -7.71 6.81 -17.14
CA PRO A 103 -8.42 5.73 -17.82
C PRO A 103 -8.82 4.56 -16.91
N ILE A 104 -7.89 4.10 -16.07
CA ILE A 104 -8.12 2.99 -15.15
C ILE A 104 -9.15 3.34 -14.06
N GLU A 105 -9.25 4.59 -13.63
CA GLU A 105 -10.26 5.00 -12.64
C GLU A 105 -11.65 4.97 -13.25
N ARG A 106 -11.83 5.47 -14.48
CA ARG A 106 -13.11 5.37 -15.20
C ARG A 106 -13.52 3.91 -15.44
N LEU A 107 -12.55 3.07 -15.79
CA LEU A 107 -12.79 1.64 -15.98
C LEU A 107 -13.20 0.99 -14.66
N TRP A 108 -12.50 1.29 -13.58
CA TRP A 108 -12.77 0.80 -12.25
C TRP A 108 -14.16 1.22 -11.76
N GLU A 109 -14.55 2.48 -11.95
CA GLU A 109 -15.89 2.98 -11.61
C GLU A 109 -16.99 2.23 -12.37
N ARG A 110 -16.80 2.00 -13.68
CA ARG A 110 -17.74 1.20 -14.48
C ARG A 110 -17.83 -0.23 -13.98
N TYR A 111 -16.71 -0.84 -13.63
CA TYR A 111 -16.67 -2.18 -13.06
C TYR A 111 -17.41 -2.24 -11.72
N GLN A 112 -17.07 -1.35 -10.78
CA GLN A 112 -17.71 -1.26 -9.46
C GLN A 112 -19.22 -1.06 -9.56
N HIS A 113 -19.66 -0.19 -10.48
CA HIS A 113 -21.09 0.00 -10.73
C HIS A 113 -21.79 -1.28 -11.20
N LEU A 114 -21.12 -2.18 -11.93
CA LEU A 114 -21.72 -3.45 -12.35
C LEU A 114 -21.77 -4.48 -11.21
N VAL A 115 -20.70 -4.59 -10.41
CA VAL A 115 -20.59 -5.64 -9.37
C VAL A 115 -21.33 -5.29 -8.07
N LEU A 116 -21.61 -4.01 -7.80
CA LEU A 116 -22.33 -3.58 -6.59
C LEU A 116 -23.84 -3.36 -6.81
N ARG A 117 -24.36 -3.65 -8.01
CA ARG A 117 -25.79 -3.56 -8.30
C ARG A 117 -26.58 -4.64 -7.59
N GLN A 118 -27.77 -4.29 -7.09
CA GLN A 118 -28.72 -5.27 -6.55
C GLN A 118 -29.17 -6.29 -7.61
N ASP A 119 -29.25 -5.86 -8.89
CA ASP A 119 -29.56 -6.69 -10.05
C ASP A 119 -28.28 -7.04 -10.84
N ARG A 120 -27.29 -7.61 -10.14
CA ARG A 120 -25.98 -8.00 -10.71
C ARG A 120 -26.12 -8.66 -12.09
N ASP A 121 -25.54 -8.03 -13.11
CA ASP A 121 -25.54 -8.51 -14.50
C ASP A 121 -24.20 -9.13 -14.85
N ASP A 122 -24.06 -10.43 -14.59
CA ASP A 122 -22.87 -11.21 -14.90
C ASP A 122 -22.51 -11.20 -16.39
N SER A 123 -23.49 -11.05 -17.27
CA SER A 123 -23.23 -10.95 -18.71
C SER A 123 -22.56 -9.62 -19.07
N ALA A 124 -23.01 -8.52 -18.47
CA ALA A 124 -22.39 -7.21 -18.62
C ALA A 124 -20.99 -7.17 -18.01
N ILE A 125 -20.78 -7.77 -16.83
CA ILE A 125 -19.46 -7.88 -16.19
C ILE A 125 -18.49 -8.64 -17.10
N LYS A 126 -18.92 -9.81 -17.59
CA LYS A 126 -18.13 -10.64 -18.51
C LYS A 126 -17.81 -9.92 -19.82
N ALA A 127 -18.79 -9.20 -20.39
CA ALA A 127 -18.59 -8.41 -21.59
C ALA A 127 -17.60 -7.26 -21.37
N LEU A 128 -17.68 -6.56 -20.23
CA LEU A 128 -16.72 -5.52 -19.87
C LEU A 128 -15.31 -6.09 -19.79
N LEU A 129 -15.12 -7.14 -18.97
CA LEU A 129 -13.79 -7.73 -18.72
C LEU A 129 -13.16 -8.29 -20.00
N LYS A 130 -13.92 -9.02 -20.83
CA LYS A 130 -13.40 -9.60 -22.09
C LYS A 130 -12.98 -8.56 -23.13
N ASN A 131 -13.52 -7.35 -23.05
CA ASN A 131 -13.18 -6.28 -23.97
C ASN A 131 -11.97 -5.46 -23.52
N LEU A 132 -11.39 -5.75 -22.34
CA LEU A 132 -10.18 -5.07 -21.85
C LEU A 132 -8.93 -5.56 -22.56
N SER A 133 -8.14 -4.62 -23.05
CA SER A 133 -6.84 -4.82 -23.69
C SER A 133 -5.69 -4.51 -22.72
N GLU A 134 -4.45 -4.82 -23.09
CA GLU A 134 -3.28 -4.39 -22.28
C GLU A 134 -3.14 -2.86 -22.23
N GLU A 135 -3.66 -2.13 -23.23
CA GLU A 135 -3.62 -0.66 -23.26
C GLU A 135 -4.49 -0.05 -22.16
N ASP A 136 -5.59 -0.71 -21.79
CA ASP A 136 -6.50 -0.26 -20.72
C ASP A 136 -5.84 -0.30 -19.33
N PHE A 137 -4.76 -1.07 -19.18
CA PHE A 137 -3.99 -1.21 -17.94
C PHE A 137 -2.70 -0.38 -17.91
N GLN A 138 -2.44 0.44 -18.94
CA GLN A 138 -1.26 1.31 -18.93
C GLN A 138 -1.39 2.39 -17.86
N ILE A 139 -0.46 2.36 -16.90
CA ILE A 139 -0.34 3.35 -15.83
C ILE A 139 0.65 4.41 -16.30
N ASN A 140 0.26 5.66 -16.25
CA ASN A 140 1.10 6.77 -16.69
C ASN A 140 2.16 7.09 -15.62
N ASP A 141 3.46 7.01 -15.97
CA ASP A 141 4.59 7.32 -15.07
C ASP A 141 4.58 8.74 -14.48
N SER A 142 3.71 9.64 -14.97
CA SER A 142 3.56 11.01 -14.46
C SER A 142 2.65 11.14 -13.22
N VAL A 143 2.06 10.03 -12.75
CA VAL A 143 1.28 10.02 -11.49
C VAL A 143 2.21 9.87 -10.28
N ASP A 144 1.77 10.33 -9.11
CA ASP A 144 2.54 10.13 -7.88
C ASP A 144 2.61 8.63 -7.49
N LYS A 145 3.59 8.27 -6.66
CA LYS A 145 3.82 6.86 -6.24
C LYS A 145 2.57 6.24 -5.61
N PHE A 146 1.78 6.99 -4.84
CA PHE A 146 0.60 6.45 -4.18
C PHE A 146 -0.52 6.12 -5.18
N LEU A 147 -0.74 6.98 -6.17
CA LEU A 147 -1.66 6.69 -7.27
C LEU A 147 -1.16 5.54 -8.14
N MET A 148 0.14 5.46 -8.40
CA MET A 148 0.74 4.35 -9.14
C MET A 148 0.49 3.02 -8.44
N GLU A 149 0.71 2.95 -7.12
CA GLU A 149 0.39 1.77 -6.29
C GLU A 149 -1.11 1.43 -6.39
N LYS A 150 -1.99 2.43 -6.22
CA LYS A 150 -3.45 2.26 -6.33
C LYS A 150 -3.87 1.67 -7.68
N HIS A 151 -3.37 2.25 -8.77
CA HIS A 151 -3.73 1.84 -10.12
C HIS A 151 -3.14 0.47 -10.46
N THR A 152 -1.95 0.15 -9.95
CA THR A 152 -1.35 -1.19 -10.10
C THR A 152 -2.24 -2.24 -9.44
N GLU A 153 -2.75 -1.97 -8.25
CA GLU A 153 -3.66 -2.88 -7.55
C GLU A 153 -5.01 -3.08 -8.26
N MET A 154 -5.56 -2.01 -8.84
CA MET A 154 -6.76 -2.08 -9.66
C MET A 154 -6.51 -2.88 -10.95
N ALA A 155 -5.35 -2.68 -11.58
CA ALA A 155 -4.97 -3.39 -12.79
C ALA A 155 -4.79 -4.89 -12.53
N CYS A 156 -4.08 -5.26 -11.46
CA CYS A 156 -3.89 -6.67 -11.08
C CYS A 156 -5.24 -7.36 -10.86
N ASP A 157 -6.18 -6.69 -10.22
CA ASP A 157 -7.51 -7.24 -9.98
C ASP A 157 -8.27 -7.51 -11.31
N LEU A 158 -8.46 -6.46 -12.13
CA LEU A 158 -9.20 -6.59 -13.40
C LEU A 158 -8.52 -7.53 -14.39
N LYS A 159 -7.18 -7.49 -14.47
CA LYS A 159 -6.39 -8.33 -15.36
C LYS A 159 -6.54 -9.80 -15.00
N GLY A 160 -6.44 -10.15 -13.71
CA GLY A 160 -6.60 -11.52 -13.28
C GLY A 160 -7.98 -12.09 -13.58
N LYS A 161 -9.03 -11.30 -13.35
CA LYS A 161 -10.41 -11.69 -13.70
C LYS A 161 -10.60 -11.87 -15.20
N ARG A 162 -10.05 -10.96 -16.02
CA ARG A 162 -10.06 -11.08 -17.48
C ARG A 162 -9.32 -12.35 -17.92
N ASP A 163 -8.11 -12.58 -17.41
CA ASP A 163 -7.26 -13.69 -17.84
C ASP A 163 -7.90 -15.03 -17.48
N LEU A 164 -8.50 -15.14 -16.29
CA LEU A 164 -9.31 -16.29 -15.90
C LEU A 164 -10.50 -16.50 -16.84
N LEU A 165 -11.30 -15.46 -17.11
CA LEU A 165 -12.48 -15.53 -17.99
C LEU A 165 -12.17 -15.85 -19.45
N THR A 166 -10.95 -15.57 -19.90
CA THR A 166 -10.49 -15.80 -21.27
C THR A 166 -9.62 -17.04 -21.42
N GLY A 167 -9.29 -17.71 -20.30
CA GLY A 167 -8.38 -18.87 -20.29
C GLY A 167 -6.93 -18.51 -20.62
N ASN A 168 -6.55 -17.23 -20.46
CA ASN A 168 -5.21 -16.74 -20.77
C ASN A 168 -4.23 -16.97 -19.59
N VAL A 169 -4.18 -18.20 -19.07
CA VAL A 169 -3.36 -18.58 -17.90
C VAL A 169 -1.99 -19.15 -18.28
N ALA A 170 -1.76 -19.46 -19.57
CA ALA A 170 -0.55 -20.15 -20.03
C ALA A 170 0.77 -19.35 -19.87
N ARG A 171 0.69 -18.07 -19.54
CA ARG A 171 1.87 -17.19 -19.34
C ARG A 171 2.20 -16.93 -17.87
N LEU A 172 1.42 -17.50 -16.96
CA LEU A 172 1.58 -17.27 -15.53
C LEU A 172 2.75 -18.07 -14.98
N VAL A 173 3.47 -17.46 -14.03
CA VAL A 173 4.52 -18.14 -13.27
C VAL A 173 3.86 -18.85 -12.11
N THR A 174 4.03 -20.17 -12.04
CA THR A 174 3.55 -20.96 -10.90
C THR A 174 4.34 -20.57 -9.64
N VAL A 175 3.61 -20.20 -8.59
CA VAL A 175 4.10 -19.89 -7.25
C VAL A 175 3.79 -21.09 -6.36
N GLU A 176 4.83 -21.80 -5.96
CA GLU A 176 4.70 -22.95 -5.08
C GLU A 176 4.52 -22.51 -3.62
N HIS A 177 4.10 -23.45 -2.77
CA HIS A 177 3.98 -23.20 -1.32
C HIS A 177 5.31 -22.70 -0.73
N ASP A 178 6.43 -23.28 -1.14
CA ASP A 178 7.77 -22.90 -0.69
C ASP A 178 8.13 -21.46 -1.11
N ASP A 179 7.63 -20.97 -2.25
CA ASP A 179 7.84 -19.60 -2.69
C ASP A 179 7.11 -18.60 -1.78
N ILE A 180 5.90 -18.95 -1.33
CA ILE A 180 5.13 -18.17 -0.35
C ILE A 180 5.89 -18.11 0.98
N VAL A 181 6.33 -19.26 1.49
CA VAL A 181 7.13 -19.33 2.73
C VAL A 181 8.40 -18.50 2.59
N ALA A 182 9.15 -18.65 1.50
CA ALA A 182 10.39 -17.92 1.25
C ALA A 182 10.18 -16.41 1.08
N ALA A 183 9.09 -15.97 0.47
CA ALA A 183 8.71 -14.56 0.40
C ALA A 183 8.49 -13.98 1.79
N LEU A 184 7.71 -14.65 2.64
CA LEU A 184 7.36 -14.16 3.97
C LEU A 184 8.53 -14.22 4.96
N VAL A 185 9.37 -15.26 4.90
CA VAL A 185 10.57 -15.36 5.76
C VAL A 185 11.52 -14.19 5.50
N ARG A 186 11.66 -13.73 4.25
CA ARG A 186 12.49 -12.55 3.90
C ARG A 186 11.99 -11.26 4.55
N GLY A 187 10.68 -11.11 4.72
CA GLY A 187 10.05 -9.89 5.26
C GLY A 187 10.14 -9.72 6.77
N LYS A 188 10.39 -10.80 7.52
CA LYS A 188 10.17 -10.87 8.98
C LYS A 188 10.89 -9.79 9.80
N SER A 189 12.06 -9.33 9.36
CA SER A 189 12.91 -8.41 10.15
C SER A 189 12.73 -6.91 9.85
N TYR A 190 12.07 -6.53 8.76
CA TYR A 190 12.02 -5.11 8.35
C TYR A 190 10.78 -4.70 7.54
N ALA A 191 9.76 -5.56 7.45
CA ALA A 191 8.53 -5.20 6.76
C ALA A 191 7.89 -3.95 7.38
N LYS A 192 7.70 -2.93 6.53
CA LYS A 192 6.99 -1.70 6.90
C LYS A 192 5.48 -1.86 6.76
N THR A 193 5.06 -2.74 5.86
CA THR A 193 3.66 -2.99 5.52
C THR A 193 3.19 -4.30 6.14
N ILE A 194 2.06 -4.22 6.83
CA ILE A 194 1.36 -5.36 7.41
C ILE A 194 0.09 -5.62 6.61
N VAL A 195 -0.22 -6.88 6.35
CA VAL A 195 -1.50 -7.31 5.81
C VAL A 195 -2.28 -7.97 6.93
N MET A 196 -3.49 -7.49 7.22
CA MET A 196 -4.31 -7.99 8.32
C MET A 196 -5.78 -7.95 7.98
N GLY A 197 -6.56 -8.84 8.60
CA GLY A 197 -8.01 -8.79 8.52
C GLY A 197 -8.71 -8.30 9.76
N HIS A 198 -9.95 -8.75 9.97
CA HIS A 198 -10.79 -8.28 11.08
C HIS A 198 -10.34 -8.89 12.44
N PRO A 199 -10.72 -8.27 13.57
CA PRO A 199 -10.60 -8.88 14.89
C PRO A 199 -11.42 -10.17 15.01
N ASN A 200 -10.99 -11.10 15.85
CA ASN A 200 -11.46 -12.49 15.92
C ASN A 200 -11.42 -13.14 14.54
N PRO A 201 -10.23 -13.22 13.94
CA PRO A 201 -10.07 -13.58 12.53
C PRO A 201 -10.48 -15.02 12.27
N ASP A 202 -11.14 -15.24 11.14
CA ASP A 202 -11.50 -16.56 10.61
C ASP A 202 -10.52 -17.02 9.52
N ALA A 203 -10.89 -18.07 8.78
CA ALA A 203 -10.07 -18.62 7.72
C ALA A 203 -9.89 -17.64 6.55
N ASP A 204 -10.93 -16.91 6.15
CA ASP A 204 -10.85 -15.96 5.05
C ASP A 204 -9.86 -14.84 5.38
N SER A 205 -10.04 -14.22 6.54
CA SER A 205 -9.22 -13.14 7.06
C SER A 205 -7.73 -13.49 7.10
N ILE A 206 -7.34 -14.62 7.72
CA ILE A 206 -5.92 -14.98 7.89
C ILE A 206 -5.31 -15.48 6.57
N VAL A 207 -6.00 -16.36 5.84
CA VAL A 207 -5.45 -16.93 4.60
C VAL A 207 -5.33 -15.87 3.52
N SER A 208 -6.29 -14.95 3.43
CA SER A 208 -6.18 -13.76 2.58
C SER A 208 -4.97 -12.90 2.98
N ALA A 209 -4.72 -12.72 4.28
CA ALA A 209 -3.60 -11.90 4.75
C ALA A 209 -2.24 -12.51 4.38
N VAL A 210 -2.09 -13.82 4.60
CA VAL A 210 -0.88 -14.59 4.21
C VAL A 210 -0.66 -14.50 2.71
N SER A 211 -1.70 -14.78 1.93
CA SER A 211 -1.62 -14.84 0.47
C SER A 211 -1.31 -13.46 -0.13
N GLU A 212 -1.97 -12.40 0.32
CA GLU A 212 -1.77 -11.04 -0.18
C GLU A 212 -0.40 -10.47 0.25
N ALA A 213 0.07 -10.77 1.47
CA ALA A 213 1.42 -10.40 1.91
C ALA A 213 2.49 -11.05 1.03
N ALA A 214 2.34 -12.35 0.74
CA ALA A 214 3.26 -13.07 -0.13
C ALA A 214 3.23 -12.53 -1.57
N ARG A 215 2.04 -12.29 -2.14
CA ARG A 215 1.89 -11.73 -3.49
C ARG A 215 2.64 -10.42 -3.66
N ARG A 216 2.44 -9.48 -2.71
CA ARG A 216 3.09 -8.17 -2.72
C ARG A 216 4.61 -8.30 -2.61
N THR A 217 5.08 -9.20 -1.75
CA THR A 217 6.51 -9.44 -1.56
C THR A 217 7.15 -10.12 -2.79
N LEU A 218 6.41 -10.95 -3.50
CA LEU A 218 6.87 -11.55 -4.76
C LEU A 218 6.95 -10.51 -5.88
N LEU A 219 6.01 -9.56 -5.93
CA LEU A 219 6.02 -8.44 -6.88
C LEU A 219 7.13 -7.41 -6.62
N ASP A 220 7.34 -7.04 -5.36
CA ASP A 220 8.35 -6.08 -4.93
C ASP A 220 9.15 -6.62 -3.74
N PRO A 221 10.21 -7.42 -4.00
CA PRO A 221 11.05 -7.99 -2.95
C PRO A 221 11.77 -6.95 -2.07
N ASP A 222 11.90 -5.70 -2.55
CA ASP A 222 12.52 -4.61 -1.81
C ASP A 222 11.57 -3.96 -0.78
N GLN A 223 10.26 -4.20 -0.91
CA GLN A 223 9.21 -3.73 0.00
C GLN A 223 8.38 -4.91 0.55
N PRO A 224 8.97 -5.80 1.36
CA PRO A 224 8.27 -6.97 1.83
C PRO A 224 7.09 -6.61 2.75
N CYS A 225 6.05 -7.41 2.65
CA CYS A 225 4.85 -7.34 3.47
C CYS A 225 4.82 -8.55 4.42
N MET A 226 4.25 -8.38 5.61
CA MET A 226 4.05 -9.48 6.57
C MET A 226 2.56 -9.65 6.90
N PRO A 227 2.05 -10.89 6.96
CA PRO A 227 0.71 -11.14 7.47
C PRO A 227 0.68 -10.96 8.98
N TYR A 228 -0.44 -10.49 9.51
CA TYR A 228 -0.69 -10.37 10.93
C TYR A 228 -2.12 -10.79 11.27
N ALA A 229 -2.25 -11.50 12.38
CA ALA A 229 -3.52 -11.85 13.00
C ALA A 229 -3.37 -11.76 14.52
N GLU A 230 -4.39 -11.24 15.22
CA GLU A 230 -4.35 -11.14 16.69
C GLU A 230 -4.46 -12.50 17.40
N SER A 231 -5.00 -13.49 16.70
CA SER A 231 -5.10 -14.87 17.16
C SER A 231 -5.10 -15.82 15.95
N MET A 232 -4.82 -17.09 16.21
CA MET A 232 -4.78 -18.15 15.19
C MET A 232 -5.73 -19.28 15.61
N PRO A 233 -6.92 -19.41 14.99
CA PRO A 233 -7.82 -20.53 15.27
C PRO A 233 -7.18 -21.88 14.87
N PRO A 234 -7.46 -22.98 15.59
CA PRO A 234 -6.87 -24.29 15.30
C PRO A 234 -7.16 -24.80 13.88
N GLU A 235 -8.36 -24.57 13.37
CA GLU A 235 -8.76 -24.91 12.01
C GLU A 235 -7.95 -24.14 10.96
N VAL A 236 -7.65 -22.87 11.20
CA VAL A 236 -6.82 -22.06 10.30
C VAL A 236 -5.37 -22.51 10.34
N ALA A 237 -4.83 -22.81 11.53
CA ALA A 237 -3.50 -23.39 11.67
C ALA A 237 -3.38 -24.73 10.92
N HIS A 238 -4.45 -25.53 10.90
CA HIS A 238 -4.51 -26.77 10.13
C HIS A 238 -4.46 -26.51 8.62
N ILE A 239 -5.26 -25.55 8.12
CA ILE A 239 -5.30 -25.17 6.70
C ILE A 239 -3.93 -24.64 6.24
N LEU A 240 -3.33 -23.72 7.00
CA LEU A 240 -2.05 -23.09 6.65
C LEU A 240 -0.86 -24.05 6.73
N GLY A 241 -0.93 -25.06 7.61
CA GLY A 241 0.23 -25.84 8.01
C GLY A 241 1.15 -25.09 8.97
N SER A 242 2.08 -25.82 9.59
CA SER A 242 2.90 -25.29 10.69
C SER A 242 3.80 -24.13 10.27
N GLU A 243 4.40 -24.18 9.07
CA GLU A 243 5.37 -23.18 8.63
C GLU A 243 4.73 -21.79 8.45
N LEU A 244 3.60 -21.71 7.75
CA LEU A 244 2.88 -20.45 7.57
C LEU A 244 2.21 -19.98 8.87
N ALA A 245 1.67 -20.90 9.67
CA ALA A 245 1.10 -20.56 10.97
C ALA A 245 2.14 -19.93 11.91
N ASP A 246 3.35 -20.49 11.98
CA ASP A 246 4.45 -19.97 12.79
C ASP A 246 4.90 -18.57 12.33
N ILE A 247 4.86 -18.31 11.01
CA ILE A 247 5.15 -16.98 10.45
C ILE A 247 4.12 -15.97 10.94
N VAL A 248 2.82 -16.26 10.83
CA VAL A 248 1.75 -15.35 11.28
C VAL A 248 1.85 -15.07 12.77
N VAL A 249 2.05 -16.11 13.59
CA VAL A 249 2.19 -15.97 15.05
C VAL A 249 3.42 -15.14 15.43
N ALA A 250 4.51 -15.24 14.66
CA ALA A 250 5.73 -14.48 14.93
C ALA A 250 5.70 -13.04 14.39
N SER A 251 4.70 -12.68 13.58
CA SER A 251 4.55 -11.32 13.06
C SER A 251 4.10 -10.36 14.16
N ALA A 252 4.70 -9.16 14.17
CA ALA A 252 4.33 -8.09 15.09
C ALA A 252 3.67 -6.95 14.33
N PHE A 253 2.62 -6.38 14.94
CA PHE A 253 1.98 -5.16 14.47
C PHE A 253 2.39 -3.98 15.36
N ASN A 254 2.76 -2.87 14.72
CA ASN A 254 3.00 -1.58 15.35
C ASN A 254 2.03 -0.55 14.77
N ALA A 255 1.54 0.36 15.61
CA ALA A 255 0.63 1.44 15.24
C ALA A 255 1.19 2.43 14.20
N ASP A 256 2.48 2.35 13.85
CA ASP A 256 3.11 3.14 12.79
C ASP A 256 3.37 2.34 11.50
N ASN A 257 2.97 1.06 11.43
CA ASN A 257 3.03 0.27 10.20
C ASN A 257 2.04 0.80 9.14
N GLU A 258 2.42 0.68 7.87
CA GLU A 258 1.46 0.78 6.77
C GLU A 258 0.62 -0.50 6.73
N VAL A 259 -0.66 -0.41 6.35
CA VAL A 259 -1.59 -1.53 6.46
C VAL A 259 -2.36 -1.78 5.17
N VAL A 260 -2.44 -3.05 4.79
CA VAL A 260 -3.38 -3.56 3.81
C VAL A 260 -4.44 -4.34 4.57
N LEU A 261 -5.70 -3.97 4.37
CA LEU A 261 -6.84 -4.63 4.99
C LEU A 261 -7.38 -5.70 4.06
N VAL A 262 -7.52 -6.91 4.57
CA VAL A 262 -8.19 -8.03 3.89
C VAL A 262 -9.42 -8.43 4.67
N ASP A 263 -10.53 -8.69 4.00
CA ASP A 263 -11.79 -9.11 4.62
C ASP A 263 -12.31 -8.17 5.74
N CYS A 264 -11.82 -6.94 5.75
CA CYS A 264 -12.28 -5.93 6.68
C CYS A 264 -12.08 -4.55 6.05
N GLN A 265 -12.69 -3.54 6.65
CA GLN A 265 -12.55 -2.14 6.20
C GLN A 265 -12.17 -1.21 7.35
N SER A 266 -11.91 -1.76 8.52
CA SER A 266 -11.55 -1.00 9.70
C SER A 266 -10.97 -1.91 10.77
N SER A 267 -10.07 -1.35 11.58
CA SER A 267 -9.61 -1.92 12.85
C SER A 267 -9.59 -0.80 13.90
N PRO A 268 -10.03 -1.03 15.15
CA PRO A 268 -10.16 0.02 16.17
C PRO A 268 -8.89 0.83 16.41
N ASP A 269 -7.73 0.17 16.37
CA ASP A 269 -6.43 0.78 16.68
C ASP A 269 -5.73 1.36 15.44
N LEU A 270 -6.33 1.20 14.25
CA LEU A 270 -5.71 1.58 13.00
C LEU A 270 -6.11 2.99 12.59
N ARG A 271 -5.10 3.85 12.45
CA ARG A 271 -5.30 5.17 11.85
C ARG A 271 -5.54 4.99 10.34
N ARG A 272 -6.68 5.44 9.83
CA ARG A 272 -7.10 5.27 8.41
C ARG A 272 -6.07 5.74 7.39
N ASN A 273 -5.24 6.69 7.77
CA ASN A 273 -4.20 7.28 6.97
C ASN A 273 -2.98 6.36 6.75
N LEU A 274 -2.89 5.26 7.50
CA LEU A 274 -1.90 4.21 7.32
C LEU A 274 -2.39 3.09 6.38
N VAL A 275 -3.67 3.10 6.00
CA VAL A 275 -4.24 2.12 5.08
C VAL A 275 -3.77 2.42 3.66
N LYS A 276 -3.20 1.42 3.00
CA LYS A 276 -2.70 1.45 1.62
C LYS A 276 -3.69 0.84 0.63
N ALA A 277 -4.31 -0.27 1.04
CA ALA A 277 -5.26 -0.99 0.21
C ALA A 277 -6.28 -1.73 1.08
N VAL A 278 -7.43 -2.02 0.48
CA VAL A 278 -8.51 -2.83 1.03
C VAL A 278 -8.89 -3.86 -0.03
N VAL A 279 -8.90 -5.13 0.35
CA VAL A 279 -9.42 -6.26 -0.44
C VAL A 279 -10.52 -6.90 0.39
N ASN A 280 -11.76 -6.90 -0.08
CA ASN A 280 -12.89 -7.28 0.76
C ASN A 280 -14.08 -7.76 -0.07
N HIS A 281 -14.65 -8.90 0.28
CA HIS A 281 -15.89 -9.39 -0.34
C HIS A 281 -17.19 -8.73 0.19
N HIS A 282 -17.08 -7.93 1.24
CA HIS A 282 -18.15 -7.09 1.76
C HIS A 282 -18.18 -5.70 1.10
N PRO A 283 -19.35 -5.05 1.00
CA PRO A 283 -19.44 -3.65 0.59
C PRO A 283 -18.66 -2.72 1.51
N VAL A 284 -17.68 -2.00 0.95
CA VAL A 284 -16.89 -1.01 1.69
C VAL A 284 -17.66 0.32 1.76
N THR A 285 -18.12 0.66 2.96
CA THR A 285 -18.82 1.92 3.27
C THR A 285 -17.90 2.97 3.88
N THR A 286 -16.70 2.55 4.30
CA THR A 286 -15.72 3.44 4.94
C THR A 286 -15.07 4.38 3.93
N GLU A 287 -14.99 5.67 4.28
CA GLU A 287 -14.23 6.65 3.52
C GLU A 287 -12.73 6.53 3.84
N PHE A 288 -11.95 6.35 2.77
CA PHE A 288 -10.50 6.27 2.78
C PHE A 288 -9.88 7.43 2.00
N PRO A 289 -8.59 7.75 2.26
CA PRO A 289 -7.84 8.66 1.41
C PRO A 289 -7.86 8.25 -0.07
N TYR A 290 -7.72 9.23 -0.97
CA TYR A 290 -7.88 9.05 -2.42
C TYR A 290 -6.94 8.01 -3.06
N TYR A 291 -5.80 7.74 -2.41
CA TYR A 291 -4.78 6.80 -2.85
C TYR A 291 -5.02 5.35 -2.39
N VAL A 292 -6.02 5.10 -1.55
CA VAL A 292 -6.29 3.74 -1.10
C VAL A 292 -6.87 2.92 -2.25
N ALA A 293 -6.19 1.84 -2.62
CA ALA A 293 -6.75 0.85 -3.54
C ALA A 293 -7.90 0.11 -2.88
N ARG A 294 -9.06 0.04 -3.53
CA ARG A 294 -10.24 -0.63 -2.98
C ARG A 294 -10.73 -1.69 -3.94
N SER A 295 -10.33 -2.93 -3.70
CA SER A 295 -10.90 -4.13 -4.32
C SER A 295 -12.06 -4.59 -3.44
N SER A 296 -13.29 -4.28 -3.86
CA SER A 296 -14.49 -4.70 -3.14
C SER A 296 -15.60 -5.03 -4.11
N GLU A 297 -16.14 -6.23 -3.94
CA GLU A 297 -17.21 -6.81 -4.75
C GLU A 297 -17.86 -7.95 -3.99
N VAL A 298 -19.10 -8.28 -4.34
CA VAL A 298 -19.75 -9.48 -3.83
C VAL A 298 -19.05 -10.71 -4.42
N SER A 299 -18.30 -11.42 -3.58
CA SER A 299 -17.64 -12.68 -3.86
C SER A 299 -17.87 -13.63 -2.67
N TRP A 300 -17.62 -14.91 -2.88
CA TRP A 300 -17.71 -15.90 -1.81
C TRP A 300 -16.80 -15.60 -0.63
N SER A 301 -15.59 -15.14 -0.92
CA SER A 301 -14.56 -14.96 0.08
C SER A 301 -13.51 -14.00 -0.48
N THR A 302 -12.88 -13.25 0.41
CA THR A 302 -11.74 -12.38 0.10
C THR A 302 -10.56 -13.18 -0.47
N THR A 303 -10.41 -14.46 -0.08
CA THR A 303 -9.42 -15.38 -0.65
C THR A 303 -9.45 -15.43 -2.19
N LEU A 304 -10.63 -15.47 -2.79
CA LEU A 304 -10.79 -15.46 -4.25
C LEU A 304 -10.36 -14.13 -4.87
N GLN A 305 -10.66 -13.01 -4.21
CA GLN A 305 -10.21 -11.70 -4.67
C GLN A 305 -8.68 -11.58 -4.64
N VAL A 306 -8.04 -12.14 -3.61
CA VAL A 306 -6.58 -12.23 -3.54
C VAL A 306 -6.04 -13.12 -4.66
N TYR A 307 -6.69 -14.25 -4.95
CA TYR A 307 -6.31 -15.11 -6.07
C TYR A 307 -6.41 -14.40 -7.43
N PHE A 308 -7.48 -13.64 -7.69
CA PHE A 308 -7.55 -12.83 -8.92
C PHE A 308 -6.36 -11.87 -9.02
N LYS A 309 -5.95 -11.26 -7.90
CA LYS A 309 -4.76 -10.41 -7.89
C LYS A 309 -3.47 -11.18 -8.17
N TYR A 310 -3.32 -12.44 -7.73
CA TYR A 310 -2.20 -13.30 -8.13
C TYR A 310 -2.15 -13.44 -9.66
N LEU A 311 -3.28 -13.83 -10.27
CA LEU A 311 -3.40 -14.00 -11.72
C LEU A 311 -3.00 -12.73 -12.46
N GLY A 312 -3.53 -11.57 -12.06
CA GLY A 312 -3.18 -10.31 -12.74
C GLY A 312 -1.80 -9.77 -12.39
N SER A 313 -1.16 -10.28 -11.33
CA SER A 313 0.26 -10.07 -11.03
C SER A 313 1.18 -10.92 -11.92
N GLY A 314 0.63 -11.81 -12.75
CA GLY A 314 1.39 -12.74 -13.60
C GLY A 314 1.74 -14.05 -12.89
N PHE A 315 1.08 -14.35 -11.79
CA PHE A 315 1.30 -15.56 -11.00
C PHE A 315 0.11 -16.51 -11.07
N ASP A 316 0.37 -17.80 -10.99
CA ASP A 316 -0.63 -18.82 -10.68
C ASP A 316 -0.17 -19.61 -9.45
N LEU A 317 -1.05 -20.33 -8.78
CA LEU A 317 -0.72 -21.04 -7.57
C LEU A 317 -0.42 -22.51 -7.86
N GLY A 318 0.67 -23.02 -7.28
CA GLY A 318 0.96 -24.44 -7.26
C GLY A 318 -0.09 -25.20 -6.44
N PRO A 319 -0.22 -26.54 -6.62
CA PRO A 319 -1.32 -27.32 -6.05
C PRO A 319 -1.52 -27.18 -4.54
N LEU A 320 -0.42 -27.09 -3.78
CA LEU A 320 -0.49 -26.92 -2.32
C LEU A 320 -0.97 -25.52 -1.92
N ALA A 321 -0.47 -24.47 -2.57
CA ALA A 321 -0.89 -23.10 -2.32
C ALA A 321 -2.36 -22.87 -2.73
N ALA A 322 -2.75 -23.41 -3.89
CA ALA A 322 -4.14 -23.41 -4.35
C ALA A 322 -5.07 -24.14 -3.37
N LYS A 323 -4.63 -25.29 -2.84
CA LYS A 323 -5.38 -26.04 -1.83
C LYS A 323 -5.65 -25.21 -0.57
N VAL A 324 -4.64 -24.50 -0.05
CA VAL A 324 -4.77 -23.65 1.16
C VAL A 324 -5.85 -22.59 0.96
N LEU A 325 -5.80 -21.88 -0.17
CA LEU A 325 -6.81 -20.87 -0.51
C LEU A 325 -8.20 -21.49 -0.70
N ALA A 326 -8.30 -22.58 -1.46
CA ALA A 326 -9.57 -23.25 -1.71
C ALA A 326 -10.23 -23.80 -0.44
N GLU A 327 -9.46 -24.38 0.49
CA GLU A 327 -9.99 -24.85 1.78
C GLU A 327 -10.53 -23.70 2.62
N ALA A 328 -9.82 -22.57 2.68
CA ALA A 328 -10.31 -21.37 3.36
C ALA A 328 -11.58 -20.82 2.71
N THR A 329 -11.63 -20.75 1.37
CA THR A 329 -12.86 -20.36 0.63
C THR A 329 -14.04 -21.26 0.99
N ILE A 330 -13.84 -22.59 1.07
CA ILE A 330 -14.92 -23.55 1.33
C ILE A 330 -15.42 -23.46 2.77
N VAL A 331 -14.53 -23.19 3.72
CA VAL A 331 -14.92 -22.99 5.13
C VAL A 331 -15.76 -21.74 5.30
N GLU A 332 -15.45 -20.67 4.56
CA GLU A 332 -16.18 -19.40 4.61
C GLU A 332 -17.47 -19.41 3.79
N ALA A 333 -17.45 -20.05 2.60
CA ALA A 333 -18.57 -20.02 1.69
C ALA A 333 -19.81 -20.67 2.33
N GLU A 334 -20.81 -19.84 2.66
CA GLU A 334 -22.11 -20.35 3.08
C GLU A 334 -22.68 -21.23 1.95
N PRO A 335 -23.09 -22.48 2.22
CA PRO A 335 -23.58 -23.40 1.18
C PRO A 335 -24.74 -22.83 0.35
N GLU A 336 -25.53 -21.95 0.95
CA GLU A 336 -26.66 -21.25 0.31
C GLU A 336 -26.17 -20.15 -0.65
N LEU A 337 -25.08 -19.48 -0.33
CA LEU A 337 -24.40 -18.53 -1.21
C LEU A 337 -23.68 -19.25 -2.36
N MET A 338 -23.38 -20.55 -2.20
CA MET A 338 -22.77 -21.31 -3.27
C MET A 338 -23.69 -21.49 -4.50
N GLU A 339 -25.00 -21.31 -4.39
CA GLU A 339 -25.89 -21.36 -5.56
C GLU A 339 -25.96 -20.03 -6.30
N THR A 340 -25.49 -18.94 -5.68
CA THR A 340 -25.57 -17.56 -6.21
C THR A 340 -24.22 -17.00 -6.65
N MET A 341 -23.21 -17.88 -6.78
CA MET A 341 -21.83 -17.46 -7.10
C MET A 341 -21.75 -16.69 -8.40
N SER A 342 -20.79 -15.78 -8.42
CA SER A 342 -20.39 -15.19 -9.69
C SER A 342 -19.80 -16.23 -10.62
N THR A 343 -19.94 -15.97 -11.92
CA THR A 343 -19.25 -16.77 -12.95
C THR A 343 -17.73 -16.80 -12.72
N THR A 344 -17.14 -15.72 -12.18
CA THR A 344 -15.71 -15.60 -11.98
C THR A 344 -15.22 -16.41 -10.77
N ASP A 345 -15.97 -16.42 -9.66
CA ASP A 345 -15.66 -17.22 -8.47
C ASP A 345 -15.72 -18.72 -8.78
N ASN A 346 -16.75 -19.13 -9.51
CA ASN A 346 -16.89 -20.50 -10.04
C ASN A 346 -15.66 -20.94 -10.82
N LEU A 347 -15.19 -20.09 -11.73
CA LEU A 347 -14.02 -20.39 -12.55
C LEU A 347 -12.76 -20.47 -11.70
N ALA A 348 -12.60 -19.61 -10.70
CA ALA A 348 -11.42 -19.65 -9.83
C ALA A 348 -11.35 -20.93 -9.00
N MET A 349 -12.49 -21.43 -8.53
CA MET A 349 -12.55 -22.66 -7.72
C MET A 349 -12.41 -23.94 -8.55
N THR A 350 -12.49 -23.85 -9.87
CA THR A 350 -12.41 -25.00 -10.80
C THR A 350 -11.21 -24.98 -11.73
N ALA A 351 -10.47 -23.86 -11.77
CA ALA A 351 -9.17 -23.72 -12.42
C ALA A 351 -8.10 -24.43 -11.60
#